data_AF-A0A8T2NS80-F1
#
_entry.id   AF-A0A8T2NS80-F1
#
_cell.length_a   1.000
_cell.length_b   1.000
_cell.length_c   1.000
_cell.angle_alpha   90.00
_cell.angle_beta   90.00
_cell.angle_gamma   90.00
#
_symmetry.space_group_name_H-M   'P 1'
#
loop_
_entity.id
_entity.type
_entity.pdbx_description
1 polymer ?
#
loop_
_entity_poly.entity_id
_entity_poly.type
_entity_poly.pdbx_seq_one_letter_code
_entity_poly.pdbx_strand_id
1 'polypeptide(L)'
;MRVGGADSDSIQFTVVSDPPEEEQDLECEDVGIAFLRLPQILEQQQDLIESSLDIVDVLDSSLVVGSLKVTVEALQALKLITEESPLKTQPHSPP
;
A
#
# COMPACT_ATOMS: atom_id res chain seq x y z
N MET A 1 -13.00 3.79 19.03
CA MET A 1 -12.70 3.74 17.58
C MET A 1 -11.21 3.50 17.46
N ARG A 2 -10.79 2.29 17.10
CA ARG A 2 -9.36 1.99 16.94
C ARG A 2 -8.97 2.55 15.58
N VAL A 3 -8.07 3.54 15.56
CA VAL A 3 -7.27 3.85 14.38
C VAL A 3 -6.57 2.53 14.05
N GLY A 4 -7.00 1.87 12.97
CA GLY A 4 -6.40 0.62 12.52
C GLY A 4 -4.91 0.89 12.32
N GLY A 5 -4.07 0.07 12.93
CA GLY A 5 -2.65 0.09 12.60
C GLY A 5 -2.53 -0.06 11.09
N ALA A 6 -1.69 0.75 10.47
CA ALA A 6 -1.32 0.57 9.07
C ALA A 6 -1.08 -0.93 8.86
N ASP A 7 -1.88 -1.58 8.00
CA ASP A 7 -1.60 -2.92 7.55
C ASP A 7 -0.17 -2.88 7.00
N SER A 8 0.79 -3.40 7.77
CA SER A 8 2.25 -3.30 7.51
C SER A 8 2.67 -3.95 6.20
N ASP A 9 1.72 -4.58 5.51
CA ASP A 9 1.88 -5.29 4.25
C ASP A 9 1.15 -4.58 3.09
N SER A 10 0.73 -3.32 3.26
CA SER A 10 0.07 -2.52 2.22
C SER A 10 0.90 -1.29 1.84
N ILE A 11 0.91 -0.96 0.54
CA ILE A 11 1.34 0.34 0.05
C ILE A 11 0.14 1.27 0.09
N GLN A 12 0.27 2.35 0.85
CA GLN A 12 -0.69 3.44 0.87
C GLN A 12 -0.27 4.51 -0.16
N PHE A 13 -1.19 4.87 -1.05
CA PHE A 13 -1.08 6.03 -1.92
C PHE A 13 -1.96 7.13 -1.37
N THR A 14 -1.38 8.31 -1.10
CA THR A 14 -2.14 9.50 -0.72
C THR A 14 -2.23 10.43 -1.92
N VAL A 15 -3.45 10.85 -2.25
CA VAL A 15 -3.72 11.88 -3.25
C VAL A 15 -3.80 13.21 -2.52
N VAL A 16 -3.00 14.18 -2.96
CA VAL A 16 -2.94 15.52 -2.37
C VAL A 16 -3.37 16.57 -3.38
N SER A 17 -3.99 17.65 -2.92
CA SER A 17 -4.22 18.84 -3.73
C SER A 17 -3.03 19.80 -3.59
N ASP A 18 -2.39 20.08 -4.71
CA ASP A 18 -1.35 21.12 -4.79
C ASP A 18 -2.05 22.49 -4.89
N PRO A 19 -1.77 23.45 -3.99
CA PRO A 19 -2.36 24.78 -4.07
C PRO A 19 -1.98 25.50 -5.37
N PRO A 20 -2.86 26.38 -5.90
CA PRO A 20 -2.55 27.15 -7.11
C PRO A 20 -1.38 28.11 -6.88
N GLU A 21 -0.75 28.58 -7.97
CA GLU A 21 0.46 29.41 -7.88
C GLU A 21 0.26 30.67 -7.02
N GLU A 22 -0.96 31.24 -6.99
CA GLU A 22 -1.29 32.43 -6.20
C GLU A 22 -1.38 32.18 -4.69
N GLU A 23 -1.47 30.90 -4.28
CA GLU A 23 -1.70 30.47 -2.90
C GLU A 23 -0.60 29.49 -2.43
N GLN A 24 0.60 29.55 -3.02
CA GLN A 24 1.74 28.65 -2.72
C GLN A 24 2.23 28.65 -1.27
N ASP A 25 1.81 29.63 -0.46
CA ASP A 25 2.10 29.65 0.97
C ASP A 25 1.21 28.68 1.79
N LEU A 26 0.17 28.11 1.17
CA LEU A 26 -0.71 27.10 1.79
C LEU A 26 -0.06 25.71 1.76
N GLU A 27 -0.45 24.87 2.72
CA GLU A 27 -0.01 23.47 2.77
C GLU A 27 -0.84 22.62 1.79
N CYS A 28 -0.23 21.58 1.23
CA CYS A 28 -0.96 20.56 0.47
C CYS A 28 -1.96 19.85 1.39
N GLU A 29 -3.18 19.64 0.90
CA GLU A 29 -4.22 18.93 1.64
C GLU A 29 -4.38 17.50 1.11
N ASP A 30 -4.56 16.53 2.02
CA ASP A 30 -4.85 15.15 1.65
C ASP A 30 -6.32 15.06 1.18
N VAL A 31 -6.52 14.62 -0.07
CA VAL A 31 -7.84 14.49 -0.71
C VAL A 31 -8.39 13.07 -0.60
N GLY A 32 -7.52 12.07 -0.64
CA GLY A 32 -7.96 10.68 -0.59
C GLY A 32 -6.82 9.67 -0.47
N ILE A 33 -7.18 8.44 -0.14
CA ILE A 33 -6.25 7.35 0.13
C ILE A 33 -6.63 6.13 -0.71
N ALA A 34 -5.64 5.46 -1.29
CA ALA A 34 -5.80 4.16 -1.94
C ALA A 34 -4.81 3.14 -1.36
N PHE A 35 -5.22 1.88 -1.25
CA PHE A 35 -4.40 0.81 -0.67
C PHE A 35 -4.14 -0.30 -1.67
N LEU A 36 -2.89 -0.75 -1.75
CA LEU A 36 -2.48 -1.94 -2.49
C LEU A 36 -1.85 -2.94 -1.52
N ARG A 37 -2.39 -4.15 -1.44
CA ARG A 37 -1.85 -5.20 -0.56
C ARG A 37 -0.71 -5.94 -1.25
N LEU A 38 0.51 -5.84 -0.72
CA LEU A 38 1.66 -6.58 -1.24
C LEU A 38 1.48 -8.11 -1.17
N PRO A 39 0.85 -8.71 -0.14
CA PRO A 39 0.60 -10.14 -0.08
C PRO A 39 -0.20 -10.65 -1.29
N GLN A 40 -1.04 -9.82 -1.90
CA GLN A 40 -1.81 -10.20 -3.09
C GLN A 40 -0.90 -10.62 -4.26
N ILE A 41 0.26 -9.98 -4.43
CA ILE A 41 1.24 -10.32 -5.47
C ILE A 41 1.80 -11.74 -5.25
N LEU A 42 2.09 -12.08 -4.00
CA LEU A 42 2.57 -13.41 -3.62
C LEU A 42 1.45 -14.47 -3.71
N GLU A 43 0.23 -14.15 -3.28
CA GLU A 43 -0.93 -15.04 -3.35
C GLU A 43 -1.30 -15.37 -4.80
N GLN A 44 -1.28 -14.37 -5.69
CA GLN A 44 -1.61 -14.53 -7.10
C GLN A 44 -0.42 -15.01 -7.94
N GLN A 45 0.79 -15.03 -7.39
CA GLN A 45 2.04 -15.39 -8.09
C GLN A 45 2.27 -14.58 -9.37
N GLN A 46 1.84 -13.31 -9.39
CA GLN A 46 1.95 -12.42 -10.56
C GLN A 46 2.08 -10.96 -10.13
N ASP A 47 2.75 -10.17 -10.96
CA ASP A 47 2.80 -8.71 -10.82
C ASP A 47 1.42 -8.08 -11.09
N LEU A 48 1.20 -6.88 -10.54
CA LEU A 48 -0.04 -6.13 -10.76
C LEU A 48 0.18 -5.15 -11.91
N ILE A 49 -0.38 -5.45 -13.07
CA ILE A 49 -0.26 -4.60 -14.26
C ILE A 49 -1.54 -3.80 -14.42
N GLU A 50 -1.42 -2.48 -14.53
CA GLU A 50 -2.53 -1.58 -14.86
C GLU A 50 -3.77 -1.74 -13.94
N SER A 51 -3.54 -2.10 -12.68
CA SER A 51 -4.59 -2.35 -11.69
C SER A 51 -5.22 -1.04 -11.23
N SER A 52 -6.55 -1.00 -11.17
CA SER A 52 -7.31 0.12 -10.59
C SER A 52 -7.50 -0.09 -9.09
N LEU A 53 -7.18 0.95 -8.32
CA LEU A 53 -7.45 1.05 -6.89
C LEU A 53 -8.51 2.13 -6.66
N ASP A 54 -9.44 1.89 -5.76
CA ASP A 54 -10.39 2.91 -5.34
C ASP A 54 -9.69 3.91 -4.42
N ILE A 55 -9.84 5.19 -4.72
CA ILE A 55 -9.42 6.29 -3.84
C ILE A 55 -10.63 6.57 -2.94
N VAL A 56 -10.45 6.42 -1.63
CA VAL A 56 -11.47 6.75 -0.63
C VAL A 56 -11.19 8.09 0.02
N ASP A 57 -12.23 8.76 0.48
CA ASP A 57 -12.14 10.03 1.21
C ASP A 57 -11.36 9.86 2.52
N VAL A 58 -10.56 10.87 2.90
CA VAL A 58 -9.74 10.86 4.12
C VAL A 58 -10.57 10.93 5.41
N LEU A 59 -11.75 11.54 5.36
CA LEU A 59 -12.67 11.71 6.48
C LEU A 59 -13.71 10.58 6.55
N ASP A 60 -14.11 10.05 5.39
CA ASP A 60 -15.06 8.94 5.27
C ASP A 60 -14.56 7.85 4.32
N SER A 61 -13.91 6.82 4.87
CA SER A 61 -13.36 5.70 4.09
C SER A 61 -14.42 4.82 3.42
N SER A 62 -15.72 5.05 3.65
CA SER A 62 -16.80 4.39 2.91
C SER A 62 -17.14 5.09 1.59
N LEU A 63 -16.66 6.32 1.39
CA LEU A 63 -16.90 7.11 0.19
C LEU A 63 -15.74 6.95 -0.80
N VAL A 64 -16.03 6.42 -1.99
CA VAL A 64 -15.07 6.39 -3.12
C VAL A 64 -15.13 7.73 -3.86
N VAL A 65 -14.01 8.44 -3.90
CA VAL A 65 -13.86 9.77 -4.52
C VAL A 65 -13.16 9.72 -5.87
N GLY A 66 -12.53 8.59 -6.22
CA GLY A 66 -11.86 8.41 -7.50
C GLY A 66 -11.26 7.03 -7.70
N SER A 67 -10.48 6.88 -8.77
CA SER A 67 -9.72 5.66 -9.05
C SER A 67 -8.29 5.98 -9.47
N LEU A 68 -7.33 5.27 -8.89
CA LEU A 68 -5.92 5.34 -9.20
C LEU A 68 -5.48 4.10 -9.98
N LYS A 69 -4.99 4.27 -11.20
CA LYS A 69 -4.44 3.17 -12.02
C LYS A 69 -2.94 3.04 -11.78
N VAL A 70 -2.48 1.87 -11.34
CA VAL A 70 -1.09 1.60 -10.98
C VAL A 70 -0.55 0.34 -11.64
N THR A 71 0.77 0.29 -11.81
CA THR A 71 1.51 -0.93 -12.15
C THR A 71 2.56 -1.17 -11.06
N VAL A 72 2.59 -2.38 -10.50
CA VAL A 72 3.53 -2.81 -9.46
C VAL A 72 4.16 -4.13 -9.88
N GLU A 73 5.44 -4.07 -10.22
CA GLU A 73 6.29 -5.21 -10.51
C GLU A 73 7.16 -5.51 -9.29
N ALA A 74 6.78 -6.51 -8.50
CA ALA A 74 7.41 -6.80 -7.21
C ALA A 74 7.48 -8.29 -6.88
N LEU A 75 6.90 -9.18 -7.67
CA LEU A 75 6.81 -10.61 -7.35
C LEU A 75 8.17 -11.23 -7.03
N GLN A 76 9.17 -10.98 -7.87
CA GLN A 76 10.51 -11.55 -7.68
C GLN A 76 11.18 -11.01 -6.42
N ALA A 77 11.07 -9.71 -6.16
CA ALA A 77 11.64 -9.09 -4.98
C ALA A 77 10.97 -9.60 -3.69
N LEU A 78 9.63 -9.70 -3.69
CA LEU A 78 8.86 -10.19 -2.56
C LEU A 78 9.20 -11.66 -2.25
N LYS A 79 9.35 -12.53 -3.26
CA LYS A 79 9.79 -13.92 -3.07
C LYS A 79 11.12 -13.99 -2.34
N LEU A 80 12.12 -13.25 -2.81
CA LEU A 80 13.45 -13.23 -2.19
C LEU A 80 13.39 -12.77 -0.73
N ILE A 81 12.67 -11.69 -0.44
CA ILE A 81 12.54 -11.18 0.94
C ILE A 81 11.87 -12.22 1.86
N THR A 82 10.83 -12.92 1.37
CA THR A 82 10.16 -13.96 2.15
C THR A 82 11.01 -15.22 2.35
N GLU A 83 11.85 -15.56 1.39
CA GLU A 83 12.76 -16.72 1.46
C GLU A 83 13.98 -16.45 2.36
N GLU A 84 14.46 -15.21 2.41
CA GLU A 84 15.60 -14.75 3.24
C GLU A 84 15.23 -14.51 4.72
N SER A 85 13.95 -14.60 5.08
CA SER A 85 13.48 -14.41 6.46
C SER A 85 13.97 -15.56 7.37
N PRO A 86 14.79 -15.31 8.41
CA PRO A 86 15.40 -16.37 9.24
C PRO A 86 14.45 -17.11 10.19
N LEU A 87 13.12 -17.03 10.00
CA LEU A 87 12.13 -17.77 10.79
C LEU A 87 11.90 -19.21 10.30
N LYS A 88 12.75 -19.71 9.41
CA LYS A 88 12.80 -21.13 9.04
C LYS A 88 13.56 -21.91 10.12
N THR A 89 12.87 -22.20 11.22
CA THR A 89 13.12 -23.28 12.21
C THR A 89 14.56 -23.80 12.30
N GLN A 90 15.32 -23.35 13.29
CA GLN A 90 16.37 -24.22 13.85
C GLN A 90 15.69 -25.28 14.73
N PRO A 91 15.81 -26.58 14.44
CA PRO A 91 15.54 -27.60 15.43
C PRO A 91 16.69 -27.52 16.45
N HIS A 92 16.46 -26.86 17.59
CA HIS A 92 17.33 -27.01 18.73
C HIS A 92 17.27 -28.47 19.20
N SER A 93 18.27 -29.26 18.84
CA SER A 93 18.55 -30.55 19.49
C SER A 93 18.98 -30.28 20.94
N PRO A 94 18.35 -30.89 21.95
CA PRO A 94 18.84 -30.79 23.31
C PRO A 94 20.04 -31.73 23.53
N PRO A 95 20.96 -31.39 24.46
CA PRO A 95 22.03 -32.29 24.90
C PRO A 95 21.51 -33.48 25.70
#